data_AF-A0A9N9JQZ3-F1
#
_entry.id   AF-A0A9N9JQZ3-F1
#
_cell.length_a   1.000
_cell.length_b   1.000
_cell.length_c   1.000
_cell.angle_alpha   90.00
_cell.angle_beta   90.00
_cell.angle_gamma   90.00
#
_symmetry.space_group_name_H-M   'P 1'
#
loop_
_entity.id
_entity.type
_entity.pdbx_description
1 polymer ?
#
loop_
_entity_poly.entity_id
_entity_poly.type
_entity_poly.pdbx_seq_one_letter_code
_entity_poly.pdbx_strand_id
1 'polypeptide(L)' 'HVNDSIYGIYCSYSYGPCFGSEDLILSGEDFKSEKGCYCKPTNYKTPIRKISDKFSIDEFEVFRVVRKFSNTDTS' A
#
# COMPACT_ATOMS: atom_id res chain seq x y z
N HIS A 1 -1.05 2.78 13.03
CA HIS A 1 -1.88 1.92 13.89
C HIS A 1 -3.20 1.75 13.17
N VAL A 2 -3.49 0.53 12.69
CA VAL A 2 -4.76 0.21 12.00
C VAL A 2 -5.77 -0.10 13.09
N ASN A 3 -6.95 0.50 13.04
CA ASN A 3 -7.97 0.29 14.07
C ASN A 3 -8.55 -1.13 14.06
N ASP A 4 -8.33 -1.91 12.99
CA ASP A 4 -8.84 -3.27 12.83
C ASP A 4 -7.88 -4.11 11.97
N SER A 5 -7.34 -5.21 12.53
CA SER A 5 -6.20 -5.95 11.95
C SER A 5 -6.52 -6.69 10.65
N ILE A 6 -7.81 -6.93 10.38
CA ILE A 6 -8.29 -7.60 9.15
C ILE A 6 -8.20 -6.72 7.90
N TYR A 7 -8.06 -5.40 8.04
CA TYR A 7 -7.94 -4.45 6.93
C TYR A 7 -6.52 -3.89 6.78
N GLY A 8 -5.51 -4.63 7.24
CA GLY A 8 -4.11 -4.18 7.18
C GLY A 8 -3.62 -3.97 5.75
N ILE A 9 -3.58 -5.06 4.97
CA ILE A 9 -3.05 -5.12 3.60
C ILE A 9 -3.88 -6.11 2.76
N TYR A 10 -4.28 -5.71 1.54
CA TYR A 10 -4.93 -6.57 0.54
C TYR A 10 -4.26 -6.41 -0.83
N CYS A 11 -4.11 -7.48 -1.61
CA CYS A 11 -3.57 -7.43 -2.99
C CYS A 11 -4.34 -8.43 -3.87
N SER A 12 -4.55 -8.13 -5.16
CA SER A 12 -5.17 -9.07 -6.11
C SER A 12 -4.61 -8.91 -7.53
N TYR A 13 -5.06 -9.70 -8.51
CA TYR A 13 -4.62 -9.51 -9.90
C TYR A 13 -5.06 -8.16 -10.49
N SER A 14 -6.20 -7.62 -10.04
CA SER A 14 -6.76 -6.35 -10.51
C SER A 14 -6.39 -5.16 -9.61
N TYR A 15 -5.68 -5.40 -8.50
CA TYR A 15 -5.30 -4.41 -7.50
C TYR A 15 -3.85 -4.58 -7.08
N GLY A 16 -3.10 -3.49 -7.05
CA GLY A 16 -1.84 -3.43 -6.35
C GLY A 16 -2.02 -3.53 -4.82
N PRO A 17 -0.98 -3.18 -4.06
CA PRO A 17 -1.07 -3.06 -2.61
C PRO A 17 -2.19 -2.11 -2.18
N CYS A 18 -3.13 -2.64 -1.42
CA CYS A 18 -4.19 -1.88 -0.75
C CYS A 18 -3.92 -1.82 0.75
N PHE A 19 -4.15 -0.67 1.37
CA PHE A 19 -4.01 -0.45 2.81
C PHE A 19 -5.32 0.08 3.37
N GLY A 20 -5.77 -0.46 4.50
CA GLY A 20 -7.14 -0.19 4.95
C GLY A 20 -8.16 -0.82 4.01
N SER A 21 -9.46 -0.66 4.31
CA SER A 21 -10.50 -1.05 3.34
C SER A 21 -10.55 -0.08 2.17
N GLU A 22 -10.27 1.20 2.42
CA GLU A 22 -10.27 2.27 1.40
C GLU A 22 -9.16 3.33 1.62
N ASP A 23 -8.28 3.17 2.63
CA ASP A 23 -7.25 4.18 2.97
C ASP A 23 -6.20 4.37 1.88
N LEU A 24 -5.85 3.33 1.14
CA LEU A 24 -5.09 3.45 -0.09
C LEU A 24 -5.41 2.26 -0.98
N ILE A 25 -5.94 2.53 -2.17
CA ILE A 25 -6.22 1.52 -3.18
C ILE A 25 -5.43 1.86 -4.42
N LEU A 26 -4.55 0.94 -4.82
CA LEU A 26 -3.84 1.00 -6.09
C LEU A 26 -4.58 0.10 -7.09
N SER A 27 -5.29 0.69 -8.04
CA SER A 27 -6.11 -0.06 -9.00
C SER A 27 -5.76 0.30 -10.45
N GLY A 28 -6.06 -0.64 -11.35
CA GLY A 28 -5.62 -0.60 -12.74
C GLY A 28 -4.35 -1.43 -12.97
N GLU A 29 -4.14 -1.85 -14.21
CA GLU A 29 -3.02 -2.74 -14.57
C GLU A 29 -1.64 -2.09 -14.40
N ASP A 30 -1.55 -0.78 -14.61
CA ASP A 30 -0.31 0.00 -14.58
C ASP A 30 -0.31 1.13 -13.54
N PHE A 31 -1.40 1.29 -12.78
CA PHE A 31 -1.67 2.40 -11.85
C PHE A 31 -1.56 3.81 -12.46
N LYS A 32 -1.38 3.92 -13.77
CA LYS A 32 -1.17 5.17 -14.52
C LYS A 32 -2.44 5.56 -15.25
N SER A 33 -3.13 4.57 -15.79
CA SER A 33 -4.30 4.76 -16.63
C SER A 33 -5.53 5.15 -15.80
N GLU A 34 -6.31 6.12 -16.31
CA GLU A 34 -7.67 6.47 -15.87
C GLU A 34 -7.88 6.93 -14.41
N LYS A 35 -6.82 7.32 -13.69
CA LYS A 35 -6.89 7.70 -12.26
C LYS A 35 -7.62 6.63 -11.42
N GLY A 36 -7.28 5.35 -11.63
CA GLY A 36 -7.88 4.24 -10.89
C GLY A 36 -7.56 4.25 -9.39
N CYS A 37 -6.46 4.87 -8.96
CA CYS A 37 -6.04 4.86 -7.57
C CYS A 37 -6.85 5.87 -6.73
N TYR A 38 -7.13 5.53 -5.47
CA TYR A 38 -7.83 6.44 -4.55
C TYR A 38 -7.44 6.21 -3.08
N CYS A 39 -7.77 7.19 -2.23
CA CYS A 39 -7.44 7.21 -0.81
C CYS A 39 -8.61 7.83 -0.02
N LYS A 40 -9.17 7.09 0.92
CA LYS A 40 -10.21 7.56 1.84
C LYS A 40 -9.84 7.19 3.28
N PRO A 41 -9.61 8.15 4.17
CA PRO A 41 -9.12 7.88 5.52
C PRO A 41 -10.21 7.24 6.39
N THR A 42 -10.37 5.92 6.30
CA THR A 42 -11.43 5.16 6.98
C THR A 42 -10.91 4.33 8.16
N ASN A 43 -9.71 3.74 8.05
CA ASN A 43 -9.21 2.78 9.04
C ASN A 43 -7.93 3.25 9.75
N TYR A 44 -7.09 4.06 9.10
CA TYR A 44 -5.88 4.58 9.72
C TYR A 44 -6.18 5.86 10.51
N LYS A 45 -5.71 5.94 11.76
CA LYS A 45 -5.86 7.14 12.60
C LYS A 45 -5.23 8.39 11.96
N THR A 46 -4.13 8.21 11.23
CA THR A 46 -3.47 9.26 10.47
C THR A 46 -3.69 9.00 8.98
N PRO A 47 -4.27 9.95 8.22
CA PRO A 47 -4.49 9.79 6.79
C PRO A 47 -3.17 9.49 6.04
N ILE A 48 -3.22 8.52 5.13
CA ILE A 48 -2.08 8.16 4.28
C ILE A 48 -1.78 9.29 3.27
N ARG A 49 -2.82 9.91 2.71
CA ARG A 49 -2.74 11.16 1.92
C ARG A 49 -3.62 12.24 2.55
N LYS A 50 -3.29 13.49 2.26
CA LYS A 50 -4.07 14.67 2.69
C LYS A 50 -5.31 14.93 1.82
N ILE A 51 -5.34 14.38 0.61
CA ILE A 51 -6.36 14.63 -0.41
C ILE A 51 -7.01 13.29 -0.76
N SER A 52 -8.35 13.26 -0.81
CA SER A 52 -9.13 12.06 -1.12
C SER A 52 -9.52 11.93 -2.59
N ASP A 53 -8.77 12.61 -3.46
CA ASP A 53 -8.99 12.57 -4.90
C ASP A 53 -8.48 11.27 -5.53
N LYS A 54 -9.06 10.95 -6.67
CA LYS A 54 -8.53 9.92 -7.55
C LYS A 54 -7.21 10.38 -8.16
N PHE A 55 -6.25 9.48 -8.27
CA PHE A 55 -4.90 9.79 -8.73
C PHE A 55 -4.32 8.65 -9.60
N SER A 56 -3.25 8.99 -10.31
CA SER A 56 -2.39 8.06 -11.04
C SER A 56 -1.00 8.08 -10.42
N ILE A 57 -0.22 7.01 -10.60
CA ILE A 57 1.14 6.89 -10.07
C ILE A 57 2.14 6.98 -11.21
N ASP A 58 2.99 8.01 -11.22
CA ASP A 58 4.08 8.12 -12.19
C ASP A 58 5.22 7.13 -11.88
N GLU A 59 5.57 7.00 -10.60
CA GLU A 59 6.67 6.19 -10.09
C GLU A 59 6.33 5.60 -8.71
N PHE A 60 6.77 4.37 -8.43
CA PHE A 60 6.66 3.75 -7.10
C PHE A 60 7.90 2.90 -6.79
N GLU A 61 8.22 2.80 -5.50
CA GLU A 61 9.35 2.02 -4.99
C GLU A 61 8.87 1.01 -3.95
N VAL A 62 9.41 -0.22 -3.99
CA VAL A 62 9.09 -1.28 -3.04
C VAL A 62 10.34 -1.69 -2.29
N PHE A 63 10.32 -1.52 -0.96
CA PHE A 63 11.42 -1.86 -0.08
C PHE A 63 11.13 -3.16 0.68
N ARG A 64 12.03 -4.14 0.55
CA ARG A 64 11.99 -5.37 1.35
C ARG A 64 13.02 -5.32 2.47
N VAL A 65 12.56 -5.41 3.71
CA VAL A 65 13.45 -5.58 4.86
C VAL A 65 14.04 -6.99 4.82
N VAL A 66 15.36 -7.10 4.84
CA VAL A 66 16.08 -8.37 4.90
C VAL A 66 16.74 -8.52 6.27
N ARG A 67 16.84 -9.76 6.76
CA ARG A 67 17.61 -10.02 7.98
C ARG A 67 19.07 -9.66 7.72
N LYS A 68 19.70 -9.00 8.69
CA LYS A 68 21.14 -8.83 8.69
C LYS A 68 21.76 -10.18 9.02
N PHE A 69 22.44 -10.79 8.06
CA PHE A 69 23.26 -11.97 8.35
C PHE A 69 24.46 -11.49 9.18
N SER A 70 24.62 -12.02 10.40
CA SER A 70 25.88 -11.96 11.13
C SER A 70 26.75 -13.13 10.68
N ASN A 71 28.06 -12.94 10.54
CA ASN A 71 29.03 -13.98 10.16
C ASN A 71 29.23 -15.06 11.24
N THR A 72 28.19 -15.40 12.00
CA THR A 72 28.23 -16.39 13.09
C THR A 72 27.46 -17.67 12.76
N ASP A 73 26.74 -17.73 11.63
CA ASP A 73 25.93 -18.90 11.25
C ASP A 73 26.66 -19.90 10.33
N THR A 74 27.98 -19.78 10.21
CA THR A 74 28.84 -20.86 9.70
C THR A 74 29.65 -21.46 10.84
N SER A 75 29.06 -22.46 11.49
CA SER A 75 29.75 -23.46 12.31
C SER A 75 29.05 -24.80 12.13
#